data_AF-A0A2I1M6Y4-F1
#
_entry.id   AF-A0A2I1M6Y4-F1
#
_cell.length_a   1.000
_cell.length_b   1.000
_cell.length_c   1.000
_cell.angle_alpha   90.00
_cell.angle_beta   90.00
_cell.angle_gamma   90.00
#
_symmetry.space_group_name_H-M   'P 1'
#
loop_
_entity.id
_entity.type
_entity.pdbx_description
1 polymer ?
#
loop_
_entity_poly.entity_id
_entity_poly.type
_entity_poly.pdbx_seq_one_letter_code
_entity_poly.pdbx_strand_id
1 'polypeptide(L)'
;MSTQPKSLTSWLTTIAFAIVVAVVGTFAYRLGAAYNIPYGLFLTLLAVGMSSFMAGVRGNIWHIFAHGAVSIGITWAMALSSTSTSTVVALGGSSLITYWSQHCSLYWLYGIIVVHLVVMFLPARWTKAFQD
;
A
#
# COMPACT_ATOMS: atom_id res chain seq x y z
N MET A 1 29.88 -14.56 5.73
CA MET A 1 28.61 -13.87 5.46
C MET A 1 28.19 -13.19 6.76
N SER A 2 28.45 -11.89 6.91
CA SER A 2 28.21 -11.18 8.16
C SER A 2 26.70 -11.01 8.38
N THR A 3 26.15 -11.70 9.36
CA THR A 3 24.81 -11.40 9.87
C THR A 3 24.92 -10.17 10.77
N GLN A 4 25.05 -8.98 10.17
CA GLN A 4 24.82 -7.73 10.92
C GLN A 4 23.40 -7.80 11.50
N PRO A 5 23.21 -7.63 12.82
CA PRO A 5 21.87 -7.54 13.38
C PRO A 5 21.16 -6.37 12.70
N LYS A 6 20.00 -6.62 12.10
CA LYS A 6 19.26 -5.57 11.40
C LYS A 6 18.93 -4.46 12.39
N SER A 7 19.48 -3.28 12.14
CA SER A 7 19.41 -2.18 13.08
C SER A 7 17.96 -1.76 13.33
N LEU A 8 17.68 -1.30 14.55
CA LEU A 8 16.39 -0.70 14.94
C LEU A 8 15.92 0.34 13.92
N THR A 9 16.86 1.11 13.36
CA THR A 9 16.59 2.11 12.32
C THR A 9 15.89 1.51 11.10
N SER A 10 16.30 0.33 10.62
CA SER A 10 15.68 -0.32 9.45
C SER A 10 14.20 -0.67 9.69
N TRP A 11 13.86 -1.05 10.92
CA TRP A 11 12.49 -1.33 11.34
C TRP A 11 11.66 -0.07 11.45
N LEU A 12 12.20 0.98 12.08
CA LEU A 12 11.55 2.29 12.18
C LEU A 12 11.27 2.87 10.78
N THR A 13 12.25 2.81 9.88
CA THR A 13 12.08 3.23 8.48
C THR A 13 10.97 2.42 7.80
N THR A 14 10.95 1.10 7.99
CA THR A 14 9.93 0.24 7.38
C THR A 14 8.51 0.61 7.83
N ILE A 15 8.33 0.81 9.14
CA ILE A 15 7.04 1.20 9.71
C ILE A 15 6.65 2.61 9.23
N ALA A 16 7.58 3.56 9.23
CA ALA A 16 7.32 4.92 8.78
C ALA A 16 6.85 4.97 7.32
N PHE A 17 7.56 4.28 6.41
CA PHE A 17 7.17 4.22 5.00
C PHE A 17 5.85 3.47 4.78
N ALA A 18 5.57 2.42 5.57
CA ALA A 18 4.29 1.71 5.53
C ALA A 18 3.10 2.62 5.88
N ILE A 19 3.26 3.47 6.90
CA ILE A 19 2.24 4.45 7.30
C ILE A 19 2.07 5.50 6.20
N VAL A 20 3.18 6.10 5.75
CA VAL A 20 3.16 7.18 4.74
C VAL A 20 2.47 6.71 3.46
N VAL A 21 2.85 5.55 2.92
CA VAL A 21 2.28 5.06 1.67
C VAL A 21 0.79 4.69 1.80
N ALA A 22 0.37 4.17 2.95
CA ALA A 22 -1.03 3.86 3.22
C ALA A 22 -1.89 5.13 3.29
N VAL A 23 -1.41 6.16 4.01
CA VAL A 23 -2.12 7.45 4.16
C VAL A 23 -2.20 8.16 2.81
N VAL A 24 -1.06 8.37 2.14
CA VAL A 24 -1.01 9.05 0.83
C VAL A 24 -1.80 8.28 -0.21
N GLY A 25 -1.66 6.95 -0.25
CA GLY A 25 -2.41 6.10 -1.15
C GLY A 25 -3.93 6.22 -0.96
N THR A 26 -4.39 6.34 0.28
CA THR A 26 -5.81 6.51 0.62
C THR A 26 -6.38 7.85 0.15
N PHE A 27 -5.58 8.91 0.04
CA PHE A 27 -6.03 10.16 -0.58
C PHE A 27 -5.93 10.15 -2.11
N ALA A 28 -5.02 9.36 -2.69
CA ALA A 28 -4.72 9.39 -4.11
C ALA A 28 -5.43 8.32 -4.96
N TYR A 29 -5.91 7.21 -4.39
CA TYR A 29 -6.40 6.06 -5.18
C TYR A 29 -7.62 6.37 -6.07
N ARG A 30 -8.41 7.42 -5.77
CA ARG A 30 -9.59 7.82 -6.57
C ARG A 30 -9.30 8.82 -7.67
N LEU A 31 -8.06 9.31 -7.78
CA LEU A 31 -7.70 10.27 -8.83
C LEU A 31 -8.02 9.68 -10.22
N GLY A 32 -8.75 10.47 -11.01
CA GLY A 32 -9.24 10.11 -12.34
C GLY A 32 -10.45 9.17 -12.41
N ALA A 33 -10.89 8.58 -11.28
CA ALA A 33 -12.01 7.65 -11.26
C ALA A 33 -13.32 8.28 -11.77
N ALA A 34 -13.55 9.57 -11.46
CA ALA A 34 -14.72 10.33 -11.94
C ALA A 34 -14.76 10.50 -13.48
N TYR A 35 -13.61 10.41 -14.15
CA TYR A 35 -13.49 10.46 -15.60
C TYR A 35 -13.34 9.06 -16.22
N ASN A 36 -13.63 8.01 -15.46
CA ASN A 36 -13.49 6.61 -15.86
C ASN A 36 -12.05 6.18 -16.21
N ILE A 37 -11.04 6.90 -15.69
CA ILE A 37 -9.60 6.61 -15.89
C ILE A 37 -8.93 6.54 -14.50
N PRO A 38 -8.84 5.37 -13.85
CA PRO A 38 -8.45 5.25 -12.45
C PRO A 38 -6.91 5.28 -12.27
N TYR A 39 -6.23 6.28 -12.84
CA TYR A 39 -4.77 6.34 -12.78
C TYR A 39 -4.25 6.44 -11.34
N GLY A 40 -5.00 7.09 -10.45
CA GLY A 40 -4.68 7.16 -9.03
C GLY A 40 -4.49 5.78 -8.41
N LEU A 41 -5.46 4.87 -8.62
CA LEU A 41 -5.45 3.53 -8.08
C LEU A 41 -4.22 2.73 -8.51
N PHE A 42 -3.91 2.75 -9.81
CA PHE A 42 -2.77 2.00 -10.34
C PHE A 42 -1.44 2.55 -9.82
N LEU A 43 -1.29 3.88 -9.81
CA LEU A 43 -0.08 4.53 -9.31
C LEU A 43 0.14 4.29 -7.82
N THR A 44 -0.92 4.33 -7.00
CA THR A 44 -0.78 4.09 -5.56
C THR A 44 -0.48 2.63 -5.25
N LEU A 45 -1.10 1.66 -5.94
CA LEU A 45 -0.78 0.24 -5.78
C LEU A 45 0.66 -0.07 -6.22
N LEU A 46 1.14 0.56 -7.29
CA LEU A 46 2.54 0.46 -7.71
C LEU A 46 3.49 1.05 -6.64
N ALA A 47 3.15 2.21 -6.08
CA ALA A 47 3.92 2.84 -5.01
C ALA A 47 3.98 1.97 -3.75
N VAL A 48 2.87 1.33 -3.36
CA VAL A 48 2.83 0.33 -2.28
C VAL A 48 3.80 -0.81 -2.56
N GLY A 49 3.72 -1.39 -3.77
CA GLY A 49 4.57 -2.51 -4.15
C GLY A 49 6.05 -2.16 -4.10
N MET A 50 6.42 -1.00 -4.63
CA MET A 50 7.79 -0.50 -4.60
C MET A 50 8.27 -0.21 -3.18
N SER A 51 7.45 0.43 -2.35
CA SER A 51 7.76 0.71 -0.94
C SER A 51 7.96 -0.57 -0.11
N SER A 52 7.09 -1.56 -0.31
CA SER A 52 7.19 -2.88 0.32
C SER A 52 8.43 -3.64 -0.16
N PHE A 53 8.72 -3.62 -1.46
CA PHE A 53 9.92 -4.23 -2.02
C PHE A 53 11.19 -3.62 -1.42
N MET A 54 11.25 -2.29 -1.28
CA MET A 54 12.35 -1.59 -0.63
C MET A 54 12.48 -1.93 0.86
N ALA A 55 11.38 -2.25 1.56
CA ALA A 55 11.45 -2.80 2.92
C ALA A 55 12.14 -4.17 2.92
N GLY A 56 11.83 -5.03 1.95
CA GLY A 56 12.51 -6.30 1.74
C GLY A 56 14.00 -6.16 1.44
N VAL A 57 14.38 -5.19 0.61
CA VAL A 57 15.80 -4.88 0.29
C VAL A 57 16.57 -4.51 1.55
N ARG A 58 16.06 -3.57 2.36
CA ARG A 58 16.70 -3.17 3.63
C ARG A 58 16.79 -4.29 4.67
N GLY A 59 15.93 -5.29 4.54
CA GLY A 59 15.73 -6.31 5.55
C GLY A 59 15.62 -7.69 4.95
N ASN A 60 14.43 -8.27 5.09
CA ASN A 60 14.06 -9.58 4.57
C ASN A 60 12.53 -9.63 4.43
N ILE A 61 12.01 -10.84 4.24
CA ILE A 61 10.59 -11.12 4.22
C ILE A 61 9.82 -10.58 5.45
N TRP A 62 10.44 -10.48 6.63
CA TRP A 62 9.78 -9.93 7.82
C TRP A 62 9.57 -8.41 7.75
N HIS A 63 10.47 -7.68 7.08
CA HIS A 63 10.27 -6.27 6.79
C HIS A 63 9.13 -6.07 5.77
N ILE A 64 9.04 -6.93 4.75
CA ILE A 64 7.91 -6.93 3.80
C ILE A 64 6.59 -7.20 4.54
N PHE A 65 6.58 -8.22 5.40
CA PHE A 65 5.40 -8.60 6.18
C PHE A 65 4.96 -7.46 7.12
N ALA A 66 5.88 -6.88 7.89
CA ALA A 66 5.56 -5.77 8.78
C ALA A 66 5.08 -4.53 8.02
N HIS A 67 5.71 -4.21 6.88
CA HIS A 67 5.24 -3.14 6.00
C HIS A 67 3.79 -3.42 5.55
N GLY A 68 3.49 -4.66 5.15
CA GLY A 68 2.15 -5.09 4.80
C GLY A 68 1.16 -4.95 5.94
N ALA A 69 1.45 -5.55 7.10
CA ALA A 69 0.57 -5.51 8.26
C ALA A 69 0.24 -4.07 8.68
N VAL A 70 1.24 -3.19 8.75
CA VAL A 70 1.04 -1.78 9.11
C VAL A 70 0.25 -1.05 8.04
N SER A 71 0.65 -1.13 6.77
CA SER A 71 -0.02 -0.38 5.70
C SER A 71 -1.47 -0.84 5.48
N ILE A 72 -1.73 -2.15 5.50
CA ILE A 72 -3.08 -2.73 5.45
C ILE A 72 -3.89 -2.24 6.66
N GLY A 73 -3.32 -2.31 7.85
CA GLY A 73 -3.97 -1.85 9.09
C GLY A 73 -4.38 -0.39 9.03
N ILE A 74 -3.48 0.50 8.60
CA ILE A 74 -3.75 1.94 8.45
C ILE A 74 -4.81 2.20 7.39
N THR A 75 -4.69 1.58 6.21
CA THR A 75 -5.66 1.74 5.11
C THR A 75 -7.06 1.29 5.53
N TRP A 76 -7.19 0.15 6.21
CA TRP A 76 -8.48 -0.33 6.72
C TRP A 76 -9.00 0.50 7.89
N ALA A 77 -8.13 0.95 8.79
CA ALA A 77 -8.52 1.84 9.89
C ALA A 77 -9.12 3.15 9.33
N MET A 78 -8.50 3.75 8.31
CA MET A 78 -9.03 4.96 7.64
C MET A 78 -10.35 4.70 6.91
N ALA A 79 -10.51 3.50 6.34
CA ALA A 79 -11.77 3.11 5.70
C ALA A 79 -12.90 2.98 6.73
N LEU A 80 -12.61 2.36 7.88
CA LEU A 80 -13.58 2.15 8.96
C LEU A 80 -13.85 3.42 9.78
N SER A 81 -12.91 4.36 9.83
CA SER A 81 -13.09 5.65 10.51
C SER A 81 -13.86 6.68 9.67
N SER A 82 -14.30 6.32 8.47
CA SER A 82 -15.06 7.20 7.58
C SER A 82 -16.48 7.44 8.13
N THR A 83 -16.89 8.71 8.22
CA THR A 83 -18.24 9.10 8.68
C THR A 83 -19.15 9.43 7.50
N SER A 84 -20.47 9.53 7.77
CA SER A 84 -21.50 9.87 6.77
C SER A 84 -21.25 11.20 6.04
N THR A 85 -20.45 12.10 6.62
CA THR A 85 -20.13 13.43 6.08
C THR A 85 -18.70 13.55 5.57
N SER A 86 -17.83 12.56 5.80
CA SER A 86 -16.42 12.58 5.39
C SER A 86 -15.92 11.16 5.15
N THR A 87 -16.20 10.64 3.96
CA THR A 87 -15.71 9.33 3.53
C THR A 87 -14.39 9.49 2.77
N VAL A 88 -13.29 9.09 3.40
CA VAL A 88 -11.99 9.00 2.71
C VAL A 88 -11.97 7.74 1.83
N VAL A 89 -12.68 6.70 2.25
CA VAL A 89 -12.97 5.52 1.44
C VAL A 89 -14.47 5.44 1.15
N ALA A 90 -14.87 5.86 -0.05
CA ALA A 90 -16.29 5.93 -0.42
C ALA A 90 -16.74 4.63 -1.09
N LEU A 91 -17.70 3.94 -0.49
CA LEU A 91 -18.33 2.74 -1.03
C LEU A 91 -19.70 3.13 -1.60
N GLY A 92 -19.73 3.59 -2.85
CA GLY A 92 -20.97 4.01 -3.50
C GLY A 92 -21.46 5.40 -3.06
N GLY A 93 -22.52 5.86 -3.72
CA GLY A 93 -23.13 7.18 -3.50
C GLY A 93 -23.76 7.71 -4.78
N SER A 94 -24.82 8.52 -4.66
CA SER A 94 -25.53 9.09 -5.81
C SER A 94 -24.65 10.01 -6.69
N SER A 95 -23.53 10.51 -6.14
CA SER A 95 -22.51 11.27 -6.85
C SER A 95 -21.52 10.42 -7.64
N LEU A 96 -21.55 9.09 -7.52
CA LEU A 96 -20.63 8.15 -8.15
C LEU A 96 -21.29 7.51 -9.37
N ILE A 97 -21.09 8.14 -10.54
CA ILE A 97 -21.79 7.79 -11.79
C ILE A 97 -20.97 6.89 -12.73
N THR A 98 -19.65 6.85 -12.59
CA THR A 98 -18.77 6.00 -13.43
C THR A 98 -18.45 4.69 -12.72
N TYR A 99 -18.15 3.65 -13.50
CA TYR A 99 -17.75 2.34 -12.96
C TYR A 99 -16.60 2.46 -11.95
N TRP A 100 -15.51 3.16 -12.34
CA TRP A 100 -14.35 3.31 -11.47
C TRP A 100 -14.65 4.12 -10.22
N SER A 101 -15.52 5.14 -10.29
CA SER A 101 -15.89 5.91 -9.10
C SER A 101 -16.54 5.05 -8.02
N GLN A 102 -17.28 4.01 -8.40
CA GLN A 102 -17.98 3.09 -7.50
C GLN A 102 -17.07 1.96 -6.96
N HIS A 103 -16.08 1.52 -7.75
CA HIS A 103 -15.30 0.31 -7.45
C HIS A 103 -13.85 0.56 -7.00
N CYS A 104 -13.28 1.74 -7.25
CA CYS A 104 -11.89 2.04 -6.89
C CYS A 104 -11.57 1.77 -5.41
N SER A 105 -12.52 2.00 -4.51
CA SER A 105 -12.37 1.78 -3.07
C SER A 105 -12.15 0.31 -2.73
N LEU A 106 -12.93 -0.58 -3.34
CA LEU A 106 -12.76 -2.02 -3.16
C LEU A 106 -11.41 -2.48 -3.72
N TYR A 107 -11.06 -2.02 -4.92
CA TYR A 107 -9.77 -2.35 -5.53
C TYR A 107 -8.58 -1.81 -4.73
N TRP A 108 -8.71 -0.67 -4.07
CA TRP A 108 -7.67 -0.15 -3.17
C TRP A 108 -7.51 -1.05 -1.93
N LEU A 109 -8.62 -1.33 -1.23
CA LEU A 109 -8.62 -2.09 0.03
C LEU A 109 -8.12 -3.53 -0.12
N TYR A 110 -8.48 -4.19 -1.22
CA TYR A 110 -8.01 -5.55 -1.49
C TYR A 110 -6.72 -5.57 -2.30
N GLY A 111 -6.51 -4.60 -3.19
CA GLY A 111 -5.30 -4.49 -3.98
C GLY A 111 -4.06 -4.30 -3.13
N ILE A 112 -4.14 -3.52 -2.04
CA ILE A 112 -3.00 -3.34 -1.11
C ILE A 112 -2.59 -4.68 -0.48
N ILE A 113 -3.54 -5.58 -0.18
CA ILE A 113 -3.27 -6.92 0.34
C ILE A 113 -2.60 -7.77 -0.75
N VAL A 114 -3.20 -7.81 -1.94
CA VAL A 114 -2.68 -8.59 -3.08
C VAL A 114 -1.26 -8.18 -3.45
N VAL A 115 -0.99 -6.87 -3.51
CA VAL A 115 0.35 -6.34 -3.83
C VAL A 115 1.39 -6.80 -2.82
N HIS A 116 1.08 -6.78 -1.52
CA HIS A 116 2.01 -7.27 -0.50
C HIS A 116 2.27 -8.77 -0.63
N LEU A 117 1.25 -9.58 -0.91
CA LEU A 117 1.43 -11.00 -1.17
C LEU A 117 2.32 -11.22 -2.39
N VAL A 118 2.07 -10.52 -3.50
CA VAL A 118 2.91 -10.60 -4.71
C VAL A 118 4.35 -10.26 -4.39
N VAL A 119 4.62 -9.14 -3.71
CA VAL A 119 5.97 -8.71 -3.34
C VAL A 119 6.65 -9.70 -2.40
N MET A 120 5.91 -10.28 -1.45
CA MET A 120 6.43 -11.25 -0.47
C MET A 120 6.91 -12.54 -1.13
N PHE A 121 6.28 -12.95 -2.24
CA PHE A 121 6.64 -14.16 -2.99
C PHE A 121 7.49 -13.89 -4.24
N LEU A 122 7.96 -12.65 -4.45
CA LEU A 122 8.96 -12.38 -5.49
C LEU A 122 10.25 -13.17 -5.23
N PRO A 123 10.98 -13.59 -6.29
CA PRO A 123 12.22 -14.33 -6.12
C PRO A 123 13.22 -13.56 -5.25
N ALA A 124 13.74 -14.19 -4.20
CA ALA A 124 14.67 -13.55 -3.27
C ALA A 124 15.95 -13.00 -3.93
N ARG A 125 16.31 -13.48 -5.13
CA ARG A 125 17.40 -12.90 -5.95
C ARG A 125 17.15 -11.45 -6.34
N TRP A 126 15.90 -11.02 -6.49
CA TRP A 126 15.58 -9.65 -6.89
C TRP A 126 15.87 -8.67 -5.77
N THR A 127 15.45 -8.95 -4.53
CA THR A 127 15.79 -8.06 -3.40
C THR A 127 17.29 -8.06 -3.13
N LYS A 128 17.96 -9.21 -3.24
CA LYS A 128 19.42 -9.32 -3.11
C LYS A 128 20.19 -8.51 -4.17
N ALA A 129 19.63 -8.32 -5.35
CA ALA A 129 20.26 -7.55 -6.43
C ALA A 129 20.32 -6.03 -6.15
N PHE A 130 19.65 -5.55 -5.09
CA PHE A 130 19.65 -4.14 -4.68
C PHE A 130 20.19 -3.95 -3.24
N GLN A 131 20.89 -4.96 -2.69
CA GLN A 131 21.41 -4.95 -1.32
C GLN A 131 22.86 -4.45 -1.20
N ASP A 132 23.33 -3.71 -2.21
CA ASP A 132 24.71 -3.21 -2.35
C ASP A 132 25.23 -2.45 -1.11
#